data_AF-A0A819WRT0-F1
#
_entry.id   AF-A0A819WRT0-F1
#
_cell.length_a   1.000
_cell.length_b   1.000
_cell.length_c   1.000
_cell.angle_alpha   90.00
_cell.angle_beta   90.00
_cell.angle_gamma   90.00
#
_symmetry.space_group_name_H-M   'P 1'
#
loop_
_entity.id
_entity.type
_entity.pdbx_description
1 polymer ?
#
loop_
_entity_poly.entity_id
_entity_poly.type
_entity_poly.pdbx_seq_one_letter_code
_entity_poly.pdbx_strand_id
1 'polypeptide(L)'
;MSSNNSDQSHRGNWRGHGGDRSRYSRNDNDSFQTYNRDRHPKLTNEEYRLVNQGRDELFDKKKTFPRVNPPDNISLLSSENLFATDRWDIDQLIELKTKLNDTRNQLNEKDIKVWKQHTGKTNMTGRVVWSLRNQNQIEMCTNAWIKMAEIFSKYKSLIPA
;
A
#
# COMPACT_ATOMS: atom_id res chain seq x y z
N MET A 1 -2.40 -12.65 -54.88
CA MET A 1 -3.12 -13.37 -53.81
C MET A 1 -2.79 -12.67 -52.51
N SER A 2 -3.57 -11.66 -52.15
CA SER A 2 -3.37 -10.85 -50.95
C SER A 2 -4.36 -11.33 -49.90
N SER A 3 -3.86 -11.95 -48.83
CA SER A 3 -4.68 -12.29 -47.66
C SER A 3 -4.53 -11.19 -46.61
N ASN A 4 -5.64 -10.50 -46.38
CA ASN A 4 -5.87 -9.58 -45.27
C ASN A 4 -5.61 -10.30 -43.93
N ASN A 5 -4.83 -9.68 -43.04
CA ASN A 5 -4.91 -9.98 -41.62
C ASN A 5 -5.18 -8.68 -40.86
N SER A 6 -6.29 -8.70 -40.13
CA SER A 6 -6.85 -7.55 -39.43
C SER A 6 -6.43 -7.62 -37.97
N ASP A 7 -5.45 -6.82 -37.58
CA ASP A 7 -5.03 -6.69 -36.18
C ASP A 7 -6.08 -5.89 -35.39
N GLN A 8 -7.02 -6.63 -34.80
CA GLN A 8 -7.98 -6.10 -33.83
C GLN A 8 -7.31 -5.98 -32.44
N SER A 9 -6.99 -4.74 -32.10
CA SER A 9 -6.59 -4.31 -30.76
C SER A 9 -7.55 -4.83 -29.66
N HIS A 10 -7.07 -5.76 -28.83
CA HIS A 10 -7.77 -6.20 -27.62
C HIS A 10 -7.48 -5.24 -26.46
N ARG A 11 -8.28 -4.17 -26.34
CA ARG A 11 -8.33 -3.36 -25.11
C ARG A 11 -9.31 -4.03 -24.13
N GLY A 12 -8.76 -4.67 -23.10
CA GLY A 12 -9.53 -5.26 -22.01
C GLY A 12 -10.41 -4.23 -21.29
N ASN A 13 -11.71 -4.47 -21.32
CA ASN A 13 -12.77 -3.65 -20.76
C ASN A 13 -12.96 -4.01 -19.28
N TRP A 14 -12.29 -3.30 -18.37
CA TRP A 14 -12.49 -3.47 -16.93
C TRP A 14 -13.83 -2.85 -16.50
N ARG A 15 -14.92 -3.61 -16.67
CA ARG A 15 -16.20 -3.34 -16.02
C ARG A 15 -16.13 -3.85 -14.58
N GLY A 16 -16.10 -2.92 -13.63
CA GLY A 16 -16.15 -3.22 -12.20
C GLY A 16 -17.48 -3.87 -11.81
N HIS A 17 -17.44 -5.16 -11.49
CA HIS A 17 -18.53 -5.84 -10.81
C HIS A 17 -18.51 -5.43 -9.33
N GLY A 18 -19.59 -4.81 -8.88
CA GLY A 18 -19.84 -4.47 -7.48
C GLY A 18 -19.89 -5.73 -6.63
N GLY A 19 -18.87 -5.90 -5.80
CA GLY A 19 -18.81 -6.91 -4.75
C GLY A 19 -19.48 -6.41 -3.49
N ASP A 20 -20.49 -7.16 -3.06
CA ASP A 20 -21.26 -7.06 -1.83
C ASP A 20 -20.43 -6.62 -0.61
N ARG A 21 -20.69 -5.40 -0.11
CA ARG A 21 -20.19 -4.96 1.19
C ARG A 21 -21.06 -5.56 2.28
N SER A 22 -20.78 -6.82 2.60
CA SER A 22 -21.29 -7.45 3.82
C SER A 22 -20.89 -6.60 5.03
N ARG A 23 -21.93 -6.05 5.67
CA ARG A 23 -21.88 -5.13 6.81
C ARG A 23 -21.20 -5.82 8.01
N TYR A 24 -20.13 -5.22 8.52
CA TYR A 24 -19.69 -5.50 9.88
C TYR A 24 -20.75 -4.93 10.83
N SER A 25 -21.61 -5.80 11.36
CA SER A 25 -22.40 -5.47 12.54
C SER A 25 -21.48 -5.60 13.76
N ARG A 26 -20.91 -4.47 14.17
CA ARG A 26 -20.47 -4.27 15.55
C ARG A 26 -21.55 -3.41 16.19
N ASN A 27 -22.40 -4.04 17.00
CA ASN A 27 -23.09 -3.33 18.07
C ASN A 27 -22.01 -2.87 19.05
N ASP A 28 -21.96 -1.56 19.30
CA ASP A 28 -21.86 -0.96 20.64
C ASP A 28 -21.53 0.52 20.47
N ASN A 29 -22.58 1.35 20.53
CA ASN A 29 -22.67 2.63 21.22
C ASN A 29 -21.46 3.59 21.21
N ASP A 30 -20.75 3.70 20.10
CA ASP A 30 -19.77 4.77 19.90
C ASP A 30 -20.43 5.90 19.11
N SER A 31 -20.73 7.01 19.79
CA SER A 31 -21.32 8.22 19.23
C SER A 31 -20.29 8.96 18.36
N PHE A 32 -19.74 8.28 17.35
CA PHE A 32 -19.15 8.94 16.21
C PHE A 32 -20.31 9.51 15.41
N GLN A 33 -20.46 10.83 15.45
CA GLN A 33 -21.26 11.57 14.47
C GLN A 33 -20.88 11.03 13.09
N THR A 34 -21.76 10.22 12.51
CA THR A 34 -21.64 9.80 11.13
C THR A 34 -21.73 11.08 10.33
N TYR A 35 -20.58 11.59 9.87
CA TYR A 35 -20.54 12.68 8.91
C TYR A 35 -21.40 12.24 7.74
N ASN A 36 -22.56 12.87 7.66
CA ASN A 36 -23.60 12.59 6.68
C ASN A 36 -23.01 12.99 5.32
N ARG A 37 -22.41 12.03 4.60
CA ARG A 37 -21.73 12.26 3.31
C ARG A 37 -22.66 12.87 2.26
N ASP A 38 -23.97 12.80 2.49
CA ASP A 38 -25.01 13.25 1.58
C ASP A 38 -25.40 14.73 1.75
N ARG A 39 -24.61 15.53 2.49
CA ARG A 39 -24.89 16.97 2.71
C ARG A 39 -23.86 17.94 2.14
N HIS A 40 -23.09 17.56 1.13
CA HIS A 40 -22.40 18.57 0.33
C HIS A 40 -23.34 19.04 -0.79
N PRO A 41 -23.73 20.32 -0.82
CA PRO A 41 -24.43 20.88 -1.97
C PRO A 41 -23.64 20.52 -3.22
N LYS A 42 -24.32 19.99 -4.24
CA LYS A 42 -23.68 19.81 -5.55
C LYS A 42 -23.26 21.21 -5.99
N LEU A 43 -21.95 21.41 -6.18
CA LEU A 43 -21.45 22.70 -6.66
C LEU A 43 -22.22 23.06 -7.93
N THR A 44 -22.54 24.33 -8.08
CA THR A 44 -23.02 24.87 -9.35
C THR A 44 -21.94 24.69 -10.42
N ASN A 45 -22.33 24.73 -11.69
CA ASN A 45 -21.38 24.58 -12.80
C ASN A 45 -20.26 25.64 -12.74
N GLU A 46 -20.56 26.83 -12.20
CA GLU A 46 -19.60 27.92 -12.04
C GLU A 46 -18.60 27.64 -10.91
N GLU A 47 -19.10 27.18 -9.76
CA GLU A 47 -18.24 26.77 -8.65
C GLU A 47 -17.34 25.58 -9.01
N TYR A 48 -17.85 24.62 -9.80
CA TYR A 48 -17.04 23.53 -10.35
C TYR A 48 -15.93 24.03 -11.27
N ARG A 49 -16.18 25.07 -12.07
CA ARG A 49 -15.15 25.68 -12.93
C ARG A 49 -14.08 26.37 -12.10
N LEU A 50 -14.48 27.14 -11.08
CA LEU A 50 -13.55 27.85 -10.19
C LEU A 50 -12.66 26.89 -9.39
N VAL A 51 -13.25 25.83 -8.81
CA VAL A 51 -12.49 24.82 -8.04
C VAL A 51 -11.51 24.04 -8.91
N ASN A 52 -11.84 23.81 -10.19
CA ASN A 52 -10.97 23.10 -11.12
C ASN A 52 -10.11 24.03 -11.98
N GLN A 53 -10.12 25.35 -11.71
CA GLN A 53 -9.30 26.31 -12.43
C GLN A 53 -7.82 26.00 -12.18
N GLY A 54 -7.02 25.90 -13.26
CA GLY A 54 -5.59 25.57 -13.16
C GLY A 54 -5.29 24.12 -12.74
N ARG A 55 -6.31 23.25 -12.60
CA ARG A 55 -6.11 21.83 -12.26
C ARG A 55 -5.20 21.14 -13.28
N ASP A 56 -5.46 21.37 -14.56
CA ASP A 56 -4.70 20.70 -15.61
C ASP A 56 -3.26 21.23 -15.71
N GLU A 57 -3.02 22.48 -15.30
CA GLU A 57 -1.67 23.07 -15.17
C GLU A 57 -0.91 22.49 -13.95
N LEU A 58 -1.59 22.40 -12.80
CA LEU A 58 -1.00 21.90 -11.55
C LEU A 58 -0.73 20.38 -11.59
N PHE A 59 -1.58 19.63 -12.30
CA PHE A 59 -1.47 18.18 -12.44
C PHE A 59 -1.00 17.75 -13.83
N ASP A 60 -0.30 18.61 -14.57
CA ASP A 60 0.41 18.18 -15.76
C ASP A 60 1.59 17.27 -15.37
N LYS A 61 1.30 15.97 -15.34
CA LYS A 61 2.22 14.90 -14.95
C LYS A 61 3.17 14.51 -16.08
N LYS A 62 3.04 15.11 -17.27
CA LYS A 62 3.88 14.77 -18.42
C LYS A 62 5.12 15.65 -18.41
N LYS A 63 6.20 15.13 -17.83
CA LYS A 63 7.54 15.71 -17.97
C LYS A 63 8.29 14.91 -19.02
N THR A 64 8.64 15.55 -20.14
CA THR A 64 9.53 14.95 -21.13
C THR A 64 10.95 15.23 -20.69
N PHE A 65 11.69 14.18 -20.38
CA PHE A 65 13.12 14.29 -20.12
C PHE A 65 13.85 14.19 -21.46
N PRO A 66 14.64 15.20 -21.87
CA PRO A 66 15.45 15.08 -23.06
C PRO A 66 16.42 13.91 -22.87
N ARG A 67 16.51 13.03 -23.88
CA ARG A 67 17.52 11.98 -23.89
C ARG A 67 18.88 12.66 -24.08
N VAL A 68 19.57 12.94 -22.98
CA VAL A 68 20.95 13.42 -23.01
C VAL A 68 21.82 12.22 -23.35
N ASN A 69 22.61 12.33 -24.42
CA ASN A 69 23.66 11.35 -24.67
C ASN A 69 24.60 11.36 -23.46
N PRO A 70 24.97 10.20 -22.89
CA PRO A 70 25.93 10.17 -21.81
C PRO A 70 27.19 10.93 -22.26
N PRO A 71 27.75 11.81 -21.42
CA PRO A 71 29.03 12.43 -21.74
C PRO A 71 30.09 11.34 -21.97
N ASP A 72 31.09 11.61 -22.81
CA ASP A 72 32.06 10.61 -23.29
C ASP A 72 32.82 9.87 -22.17
N ASN A 73 32.79 10.41 -20.95
CA ASN A 73 33.39 9.84 -19.75
C ASN A 73 32.47 8.90 -18.94
N ILE A 74 31.19 8.74 -19.30
CA ILE A 74 30.26 7.78 -18.69
C ILE A 74 30.04 6.64 -19.68
N SER A 75 30.94 5.65 -19.64
CA SER A 75 30.67 4.37 -20.28
C SER A 75 29.43 3.78 -19.61
N LEU A 76 28.31 3.68 -20.34
CA LEU A 76 27.19 2.87 -19.90
C LEU A 76 27.75 1.50 -19.55
N LEU A 77 27.47 1.02 -18.33
CA LEU A 77 27.79 -0.34 -17.95
C LEU A 77 27.23 -1.25 -19.05
N SER A 78 28.11 -1.89 -19.82
CA SER A 78 27.68 -2.93 -20.75
C SER A 78 26.81 -3.90 -19.96
N SER A 79 25.72 -4.41 -20.55
CA SER A 79 24.88 -5.41 -19.89
C SER A 79 25.70 -6.60 -19.38
N GLU A 80 26.86 -6.85 -20.01
CA GLU A 80 27.87 -7.84 -19.64
C GLU A 80 28.49 -7.57 -18.25
N ASN A 81 28.60 -6.31 -17.83
CA ASN A 81 29.22 -5.89 -16.57
C ASN A 81 28.19 -5.55 -15.47
N LEU A 82 26.90 -5.46 -15.80
CA LEU A 82 25.85 -5.00 -14.89
C LEU A 82 25.58 -5.97 -13.72
N PHE A 83 26.03 -7.21 -13.84
CA PHE A 83 25.91 -8.27 -12.82
C PHE A 83 27.19 -9.09 -12.70
N ALA A 84 28.35 -8.48 -12.97
CA ALA A 84 29.64 -9.17 -12.94
C ALA A 84 30.11 -9.54 -11.53
N THR A 85 29.48 -8.99 -10.49
CA THR A 85 29.74 -9.37 -9.10
C THR A 85 29.09 -10.71 -8.78
N ASP A 86 29.80 -11.55 -8.04
CA ASP A 86 29.23 -12.78 -7.51
C ASP A 86 27.95 -12.51 -6.74
N ARG A 87 26.99 -13.39 -6.92
CA ARG A 87 25.70 -13.29 -6.26
C ARG A 87 25.92 -13.37 -4.75
N TRP A 88 25.34 -12.40 -4.02
CA TRP A 88 25.33 -12.43 -2.56
C TRP A 88 24.43 -13.56 -2.07
N ASP A 89 25.00 -14.76 -1.96
CA ASP A 89 24.33 -15.95 -1.47
C ASP A 89 24.91 -16.32 -0.09
N ILE A 90 24.10 -16.12 0.95
CA ILE A 90 24.40 -16.60 2.29
C ILE A 90 23.49 -17.81 2.53
N ASP A 91 24.08 -19.00 2.54
CA ASP A 91 23.34 -20.27 2.62
C ASP A 91 22.34 -20.31 3.78
N GLN A 92 22.74 -19.79 4.95
CA GLN A 92 21.86 -19.71 6.12
C GLN A 92 20.60 -18.86 5.87
N LEU A 93 20.73 -17.74 5.15
CA LEU A 93 19.59 -16.89 4.82
C LEU A 93 18.70 -17.51 3.75
N ILE A 94 19.30 -18.25 2.81
CA ILE A 94 18.57 -18.99 1.78
C ILE A 94 17.76 -20.11 2.42
N GLU A 95 18.35 -20.90 3.31
CA GLU A 95 17.66 -21.95 4.06
C GLU A 95 16.53 -21.37 4.91
N LEU A 96 16.78 -20.28 5.64
CA LEU A 96 15.76 -19.60 6.45
C LEU A 96 14.61 -19.09 5.58
N LYS A 97 14.92 -18.49 4.43
CA LYS A 97 13.94 -18.01 3.45
C LYS A 97 13.08 -19.17 2.94
N THR A 98 13.68 -20.32 2.62
CA THR A 98 12.97 -21.52 2.19
C THR A 98 12.02 -22.01 3.27
N LYS A 99 12.50 -22.23 4.50
CA LYS A 99 11.66 -22.65 5.64
C LYS A 99 10.51 -21.69 5.92
N LEU A 100 10.77 -20.38 5.85
CA LEU A 100 9.74 -19.36 6.01
C LEU A 100 8.70 -19.44 4.91
N ASN A 101 9.12 -19.58 3.65
CA ASN A 101 8.22 -19.68 2.52
C ASN A 101 7.39 -20.97 2.57
N ASP A 102 7.98 -22.10 2.94
CA ASP A 102 7.25 -23.36 3.11
C ASP A 102 6.15 -23.21 4.15
N THR A 103 6.46 -22.58 5.28
CA THR A 103 5.47 -22.28 6.33
C THR A 103 4.41 -21.30 5.83
N ARG A 104 4.81 -20.22 5.12
CA ARG A 104 3.89 -19.24 4.54
C ARG A 104 2.95 -19.90 3.53
N ASN A 105 3.45 -20.83 2.72
CA ASN A 105 2.70 -21.48 1.65
C ASN A 105 1.60 -22.40 2.20
N GLN A 106 1.72 -22.91 3.43
CA GLN A 106 0.64 -23.62 4.12
C GLN A 106 -0.62 -22.75 4.32
N LEU A 107 -0.48 -21.42 4.24
CA LEU A 107 -1.61 -20.49 4.31
C LEU A 107 -2.35 -20.34 2.97
N ASN A 108 -1.77 -20.76 1.85
CA ASN A 108 -2.38 -20.59 0.52
C ASN A 108 -3.70 -21.36 0.37
N GLU A 109 -3.84 -22.47 1.08
CA GLU A 109 -5.04 -23.33 1.06
C GLU A 109 -6.08 -22.94 2.11
N LYS A 110 -5.79 -21.93 2.96
CA LYS A 110 -6.70 -21.53 4.04
C LYS A 110 -7.71 -20.50 3.52
N ASP A 111 -8.98 -20.68 3.89
CA ASP A 111 -10.01 -19.68 3.62
C ASP A 111 -9.64 -18.34 4.30
N ILE A 112 -9.66 -17.27 3.51
CA ILE A 112 -9.21 -15.94 3.95
C ILE A 112 -10.09 -15.37 5.08
N LYS A 113 -11.39 -15.70 5.12
CA LYS A 113 -12.31 -15.20 6.15
C LYS A 113 -12.06 -15.91 7.47
N VAL A 114 -11.92 -17.24 7.44
CA VAL A 114 -11.58 -18.06 8.61
C VAL A 114 -10.20 -17.67 9.14
N TRP A 115 -9.21 -17.52 8.26
CA TRP A 115 -7.86 -17.10 8.64
C TRP A 115 -7.84 -15.72 9.28
N LYS A 116 -8.57 -14.75 8.72
CA LYS A 116 -8.71 -13.40 9.29
C LYS A 116 -9.38 -13.43 10.67
N GLN A 117 -10.40 -14.26 10.86
CA GLN A 117 -11.05 -14.41 12.17
C GLN A 117 -10.08 -15.03 13.19
N HIS A 118 -9.36 -16.09 12.80
CA HIS A 118 -8.38 -16.74 13.64
C HIS A 118 -7.25 -15.78 14.07
N THR A 119 -6.60 -15.13 13.11
CA THR A 119 -5.52 -14.15 13.36
C THR A 119 -6.01 -12.95 14.17
N GLY A 120 -7.26 -12.50 13.97
CA GLY A 120 -7.87 -11.46 14.79
C GLY A 120 -8.02 -11.86 16.26
N LYS A 121 -8.35 -13.13 16.54
CA LYS A 121 -8.48 -13.67 17.91
C LYS A 121 -7.13 -13.92 18.59
N THR A 122 -6.11 -14.31 17.82
CA THR A 122 -4.77 -14.60 18.36
C THR A 122 -3.85 -13.38 18.42
N ASN A 123 -4.18 -12.29 17.72
CA ASN A 123 -3.38 -11.07 17.74
C ASN A 123 -3.51 -10.30 19.08
N MET A 124 -2.45 -10.37 19.90
CA MET A 124 -2.37 -9.68 21.19
C MET A 124 -2.27 -8.15 21.07
N THR A 125 -1.87 -7.61 19.92
CA THR A 125 -1.68 -6.15 19.72
C THR A 125 -2.96 -5.38 20.04
N GLY A 126 -4.13 -5.94 19.73
CA GLY A 126 -5.41 -5.30 20.03
C GLY A 126 -5.62 -5.05 21.53
N ARG A 127 -5.15 -5.97 22.40
CA ARG A 127 -5.22 -5.80 23.85
C ARG A 127 -4.28 -4.70 24.35
N VAL A 128 -3.07 -4.64 23.79
CA VAL A 128 -2.09 -3.60 24.11
C VAL A 128 -2.63 -2.22 23.74
N VAL A 129 -3.18 -2.06 22.53
CA VAL A 129 -3.78 -0.79 22.08
C VAL A 129 -4.93 -0.37 22.98
N TRP A 130 -5.84 -1.31 23.29
CA TRP A 130 -6.98 -1.04 24.17
C TRP A 130 -6.52 -0.60 25.56
N SER A 131 -5.54 -1.31 26.15
CA SER A 131 -4.98 -0.98 27.47
C SER A 131 -4.39 0.43 27.47
N LEU A 132 -3.55 0.75 26.50
CA LEU A 132 -2.88 2.05 26.40
C LEU A 132 -3.86 3.21 26.18
N ARG A 133 -4.89 3.02 25.35
CA ARG A 133 -5.92 4.05 25.15
C ARG A 133 -6.65 4.38 26.44
N ASN A 134 -7.04 3.35 27.20
CA ASN A 134 -7.87 3.55 28.37
C ASN A 134 -7.07 4.01 29.60
N GLN A 135 -5.86 3.46 29.80
CA GLN A 135 -5.03 3.76 30.96
C GLN A 135 -4.27 5.08 30.82
N ASN A 136 -3.83 5.43 29.60
CA ASN A 136 -3.00 6.61 29.36
C ASN A 136 -3.71 7.73 28.59
N GLN A 137 -5.01 7.58 28.31
CA GLN A 137 -5.83 8.58 27.60
C GLN A 137 -5.22 9.02 26.26
N ILE A 138 -4.55 8.10 25.55
CA ILE A 138 -3.84 8.40 24.31
C ILE A 138 -4.85 8.51 23.17
N GLU A 139 -5.11 9.73 22.73
CA GLU A 139 -5.94 10.02 21.57
C GLU A 139 -5.27 9.45 20.30
N MET A 140 -6.03 8.73 19.47
CA MET A 140 -5.55 8.12 18.21
C MET A 140 -4.42 7.08 18.34
N CYS A 141 -4.32 6.36 19.46
CA CYS A 141 -3.33 5.28 19.61
C CYS A 141 -3.59 4.13 18.60
N THR A 142 -2.72 3.95 17.60
CA THR A 142 -2.80 2.86 16.61
C THR A 142 -1.67 1.85 16.78
N ASN A 143 -1.77 0.68 16.14
CA ASN A 143 -0.67 -0.30 16.14
C ASN A 143 0.66 0.31 15.63
N ALA A 144 0.61 1.20 14.63
CA ALA A 144 1.79 1.85 14.09
C ALA A 144 2.39 2.85 15.09
N TRP A 145 1.53 3.62 15.77
CA TRP A 145 1.95 4.54 16.82
C TRP A 145 2.65 3.81 17.97
N ILE A 146 2.10 2.69 18.43
CA ILE A 146 2.69 1.88 19.51
C ILE A 146 4.05 1.33 19.08
N LYS A 147 4.16 0.79 17.85
CA LYS A 147 5.44 0.32 17.30
C LYS A 147 6.49 1.43 17.30
N MET A 148 6.11 2.64 16.90
CA MET A 148 7.00 3.80 16.92
C MET A 148 7.44 4.15 18.34
N ALA A 149 6.50 4.22 19.29
CA ALA A 149 6.79 4.51 20.69
C ALA A 149 7.73 3.46 21.32
N GLU A 150 7.53 2.18 21.00
CA GLU A 150 8.41 1.08 21.44
C GLU A 150 9.83 1.21 20.86
N ILE A 151 9.94 1.51 19.57
CA ILE A 151 11.23 1.76 18.91
C ILE A 151 11.96 2.93 19.56
N PHE A 152 11.27 4.05 19.81
CA PHE A 152 11.87 5.22 20.47
C PHE A 152 12.29 4.95 21.91
N SER A 153 11.50 4.18 22.65
CA SER A 153 11.86 3.77 24.01
C SER A 153 13.11 2.88 24.02
N LYS A 154 13.20 1.93 23.07
CA LYS A 154 14.27 0.93 23.01
C LYS A 154 15.57 1.46 22.40
N TYR A 155 15.48 2.33 21.40
CA TYR A 155 16.61 2.82 20.63
C TYR A 155 16.76 4.34 20.78
N LYS A 156 17.06 4.78 22.00
CA LYS A 156 17.24 6.21 22.32
C LYS A 156 18.35 6.89 21.51
N SER A 157 19.30 6.13 20.97
CA SER A 157 20.39 6.64 20.13
C SER A 157 19.96 7.02 18.69
N LEU A 158 18.74 6.69 18.28
CA LEU A 158 18.23 7.02 16.93
C LEU A 158 17.70 8.45 16.82
N ILE A 159 17.51 9.15 17.94
CA ILE A 159 17.09 10.54 17.97
C ILE A 159 18.26 11.36 18.54
N PRO A 160 18.82 12.31 17.76
CA PRO A 160 19.80 13.25 18.29
C PRO A 160 19.18 14.06 19.44
N ALA A 161 19.95 14.29 20.51
CA ALA A 161 19.51 15.05 21.68
C ALA A 161 19.20 16.51 21.34
#